data_AF-A0A3S1EV25-F1
#
_entry.id   AF-A0A3S1EV25-F1
#
_cell.length_a   1.000
_cell.length_b   1.000
_cell.length_c   1.000
_cell.angle_alpha   90.00
_cell.angle_beta   90.00
_cell.angle_gamma   90.00
#
_symmetry.space_group_name_H-M   'P 1'
#
loop_
_entity.id
_entity.type
_entity.pdbx_description
1 polymer ?
#
loop_
_entity_poly.entity_id
_entity_poly.type
_entity_poly.pdbx_seq_one_letter_code
_entity_poly.pdbx_strand_id
1 'polypeptide(L)'
;MDHQRTVFLVGGGTGGDEQAVFTLHVNGAACNLKCSYRDKVIEAEEEDFFEALFQIRQALEVDGLLPFCYGASANVYPENTVMEKSRGLIACKVKTGQFPQESDLVDIFDDGVDVVPVFVHMQQEFWEEWLTSLPS
;
A
#
# COMPACT_ATOMS: atom_id res chain seq x y z
N MET A 1 5.36 -16.50 -12.25
CA MET A 1 3.89 -16.46 -12.39
C MET A 1 3.48 -15.07 -11.95
N ASP A 2 2.89 -14.32 -12.87
CA ASP A 2 2.49 -12.94 -12.59
C ASP A 2 1.15 -12.98 -11.88
N HIS A 3 1.07 -12.31 -10.73
CA HIS A 3 -0.16 -12.22 -9.95
C HIS A 3 -0.77 -10.86 -10.17
N GLN A 4 -2.07 -10.81 -10.47
CA GLN A 4 -2.78 -9.56 -10.68
C GLN A 4 -3.70 -9.25 -9.51
N ARG A 5 -3.73 -7.98 -9.13
CA ARG A 5 -4.65 -7.41 -8.14
C ARG A 5 -5.36 -6.24 -8.79
N THR A 6 -6.69 -6.16 -8.64
CA THR A 6 -7.48 -5.03 -9.14
C THR A 6 -7.92 -4.21 -7.94
N VAL A 7 -7.68 -2.90 -7.98
CA VAL A 7 -7.94 -1.98 -6.86
C VAL A 7 -8.67 -0.74 -7.40
N PHE A 8 -9.70 -0.29 -6.69
CA PHE A 8 -10.39 0.96 -7.03
C PHE A 8 -9.48 2.17 -6.77
N LEU A 9 -9.61 3.20 -7.59
CA LEU A 9 -8.93 4.47 -7.39
C LEU A 9 -9.94 5.54 -6.95
N VAL A 10 -9.59 6.28 -5.91
CA VAL A 10 -10.37 7.41 -5.39
C VAL A 10 -9.68 8.71 -5.78
N GLY A 11 -10.46 9.71 -6.19
CA GLY A 11 -9.94 11.03 -6.58
C GLY A 11 -10.14 11.34 -8.06
N GLY A 12 -9.35 12.26 -8.61
CA GLY A 12 -9.37 12.59 -10.04
C GLY A 12 -10.60 13.34 -10.57
N GLY A 13 -11.60 13.66 -9.73
CA GLY A 13 -12.74 14.51 -10.10
C GLY A 13 -13.75 13.89 -11.09
N THR A 14 -13.57 12.63 -11.49
CA THR A 14 -14.37 11.96 -12.52
C THR A 14 -15.60 11.23 -11.97
N GLY A 15 -15.72 11.07 -10.64
CA GLY A 15 -16.89 10.47 -9.98
C GLY A 15 -17.22 9.04 -10.42
N GLY A 16 -16.31 8.37 -11.12
CA GLY A 16 -16.49 7.02 -11.66
C GLY A 16 -15.76 5.96 -10.85
N ASP A 17 -16.15 4.71 -11.07
CA ASP A 17 -15.52 3.48 -10.53
C ASP A 17 -14.17 3.21 -11.21
N GLU A 18 -13.24 4.17 -11.14
CA GLU A 18 -11.91 4.03 -11.73
C GLU A 18 -11.14 2.91 -11.02
N GLN A 19 -10.40 2.09 -11.78
CA GLN A 19 -9.62 0.96 -11.25
C GLN A 19 -8.20 0.96 -11.81
N ALA A 20 -7.29 0.44 -11.01
CA ALA A 20 -5.94 0.06 -11.41
C ALA A 20 -5.78 -1.46 -11.37
N VAL A 21 -5.04 -1.99 -12.33
CA VAL A 21 -4.57 -3.38 -12.33
C VAL A 21 -3.10 -3.38 -11.97
N PHE A 22 -2.80 -3.91 -10.78
CA PHE A 22 -1.45 -4.15 -10.30
C PHE A 22 -1.01 -5.54 -10.73
N THR A 23 0.16 -5.65 -11.36
CA THR A 23 0.78 -6.92 -11.74
C THR A 23 2.09 -7.07 -10.97
N LEU A 24 2.17 -8.13 -10.18
CA LEU A 24 3.28 -8.43 -9.29
C LEU A 24 4.19 -9.47 -9.96
N HIS A 25 5.47 -9.16 -10.03
CA HIS A 25 6.49 -10.06 -10.54
C HIS A 25 7.71 -10.09 -9.62
N VAL A 26 8.15 -11.27 -9.21
CA VAL A 26 9.38 -11.45 -8.43
C VAL A 26 10.53 -11.74 -9.39
N ASN A 27 11.51 -10.83 -9.44
CA ASN A 27 12.70 -10.95 -10.28
C ASN A 27 13.95 -11.16 -9.40
N GLY A 28 14.22 -12.43 -9.06
CA GLY A 28 15.33 -12.79 -8.18
C GLY A 28 15.12 -12.26 -6.76
N ALA A 29 15.93 -11.29 -6.34
CA ALA A 29 15.79 -10.62 -5.05
C ALA A 29 14.75 -9.49 -5.08
N ALA A 30 14.55 -8.85 -6.23
CA ALA A 30 13.70 -7.69 -6.38
C ALA A 30 12.22 -8.05 -6.61
N CYS A 31 11.35 -7.13 -6.21
CA CYS A 31 9.92 -7.15 -6.41
C CYS A 31 9.56 -6.05 -7.42
N ASN A 32 9.11 -6.45 -8.61
CA ASN A 32 8.65 -5.54 -9.65
C ASN A 32 7.13 -5.42 -9.58
N LEU A 33 6.64 -4.19 -9.45
CA LEU A 33 5.22 -3.86 -9.41
C LEU A 33 4.88 -2.96 -10.59
N LYS A 34 3.98 -3.45 -11.45
CA LYS A 34 3.41 -2.68 -12.55
C LYS A 34 1.99 -2.28 -12.20
N CYS A 35 1.63 -1.03 -12.41
CA CYS A 35 0.26 -0.52 -12.27
C CYS A 35 -0.24 0.02 -13.61
N SER A 36 -1.33 -0.56 -14.10
CA SER A 36 -2.04 -0.09 -15.30
C SER A 36 -3.34 0.58 -14.87
N TYR A 37 -3.56 1.83 -15.26
CA TYR A 37 -4.77 2.60 -14.95
C TYR A 37 -5.05 3.58 -16.08
N ARG A 38 -6.34 3.81 -16.39
CA ARG A 38 -6.75 4.57 -17.58
C ARG A 38 -6.08 3.97 -18.83
N ASP A 39 -5.20 4.73 -19.49
CA ASP A 39 -4.33 4.31 -20.60
C ASP A 39 -2.83 4.47 -20.26
N LYS A 40 -2.51 4.58 -18.96
CA LYS A 40 -1.15 4.74 -18.44
C LYS A 40 -0.65 3.43 -17.83
N VAL A 41 0.66 3.26 -17.87
CA VAL A 41 1.37 2.20 -17.17
C VAL A 41 2.54 2.83 -16.44
N ILE A 42 2.65 2.55 -15.15
CA ILE A 42 3.78 2.94 -14.30
C ILE A 42 4.33 1.69 -13.62
N GLU A 43 5.63 1.68 -13.36
CA GLU A 43 6.35 0.52 -12.85
C GLU A 43 7.36 0.96 -11.79
N ALA A 44 7.55 0.12 -10.77
CA ALA A 44 8.55 0.28 -9.73
C ALA A 44 9.22 -1.07 -9.46
N GLU A 45 10.53 -1.06 -9.20
CA GLU A 45 11.31 -2.22 -8.80
C GLU A 45 12.02 -1.91 -7.49
N GLU A 46 11.68 -2.64 -6.44
CA GLU A 46 12.19 -2.42 -5.08
C GLU A 46 12.52 -3.76 -4.40
N GLU A 47 13.03 -3.71 -3.17
CA GLU A 47 13.35 -4.92 -2.39
C GLU A 47 12.08 -5.70 -1.99
N ASP A 48 10.96 -5.00 -1.79
CA ASP A 48 9.67 -5.57 -1.44
C ASP A 48 8.48 -4.86 -2.12
N PHE A 49 7.30 -5.49 -2.07
CA PHE A 49 6.09 -4.96 -2.72
C PHE A 49 5.46 -3.77 -1.99
N PHE A 50 5.77 -3.55 -0.71
CA PHE A 50 5.27 -2.38 0.03
C PHE A 50 5.98 -1.12 -0.46
N GLU A 51 7.32 -1.16 -0.57
CA GLU A 51 8.11 -0.05 -1.10
C GLU A 51 7.80 0.17 -2.60
N ALA A 52 7.66 -0.90 -3.39
CA ALA A 52 7.24 -0.75 -4.78
C ALA A 52 5.86 -0.08 -4.89
N LEU A 53 4.91 -0.43 -4.00
CA LEU A 53 3.60 0.23 -3.94
C LEU A 53 3.71 1.69 -3.52
N PHE A 54 4.61 2.03 -2.60
CA PHE A 54 4.90 3.42 -2.20
C PHE A 54 5.36 4.26 -3.40
N GLN A 55 6.30 3.77 -4.20
CA GLN A 55 6.76 4.46 -5.43
C GLN A 55 5.63 4.65 -6.44
N ILE A 56 4.82 3.62 -6.67
CA ILE A 56 3.65 3.69 -7.56
C ILE A 56 2.62 4.71 -7.06
N ARG A 57 2.38 4.78 -5.74
CA ARG A 57 1.44 5.75 -5.14
C ARG A 57 1.89 7.19 -5.32
N GLN A 58 3.18 7.49 -5.15
CA GLN A 58 3.71 8.83 -5.44
C GLN A 58 3.39 9.25 -6.89
N ALA A 59 3.48 8.33 -7.85
CA ALA A 59 3.14 8.61 -9.24
C ALA A 59 1.61 8.76 -9.48
N LEU A 60 0.77 7.98 -8.78
CA LEU A 60 -0.70 8.14 -8.83
C LEU A 60 -1.16 9.48 -8.24
N GLU A 61 -0.51 9.95 -7.18
CA GLU A 61 -0.84 11.22 -6.51
C GLU A 61 -0.64 12.44 -7.42
N VAL A 62 0.31 12.39 -8.36
CA VAL A 62 0.49 13.44 -9.39
C VAL A 62 -0.77 13.62 -10.23
N ASP A 63 -1.53 12.54 -10.46
CA ASP A 63 -2.82 12.55 -11.15
C ASP A 63 -4.01 12.78 -10.20
N GLY A 64 -3.76 13.02 -8.91
CA GLY A 64 -4.77 13.19 -7.88
C GLY A 64 -5.54 11.90 -7.55
N LEU A 65 -4.88 10.75 -7.67
CA LEU A 65 -5.46 9.42 -7.45
C LEU A 65 -4.85 8.74 -6.24
N LEU A 66 -5.70 8.08 -5.45
CA LEU A 66 -5.31 7.25 -4.30
C LEU A 66 -5.92 5.84 -4.47
N PRO A 67 -5.13 4.76 -4.40
CA PRO A 67 -5.69 3.41 -4.44
C PRO A 67 -6.46 3.09 -3.15
N PHE A 68 -7.66 2.54 -3.29
CA PHE A 68 -8.50 2.08 -2.19
C PHE A 68 -8.08 0.67 -1.76
N CYS A 69 -6.96 0.58 -1.05
CA CYS A 69 -6.46 -0.67 -0.47
C CYS A 69 -5.72 -0.41 0.84
N TYR A 70 -5.49 -1.45 1.64
CA TYR A 70 -4.80 -1.31 2.92
C TYR A 70 -3.40 -0.72 2.79
N GLY A 71 -2.65 -1.05 1.74
CA GLY A 71 -1.30 -0.50 1.52
C GLY A 71 -1.28 1.03 1.35
N ALA A 72 -2.42 1.65 1.07
CA ALA A 72 -2.58 3.11 1.01
C ALA A 72 -3.35 3.69 2.21
N SER A 73 -3.77 2.86 3.17
CA SER A 73 -4.51 3.31 4.34
C SER A 73 -3.60 4.03 5.33
N ALA A 74 -4.11 5.10 5.95
CA ALA A 74 -3.37 5.93 6.91
C ALA A 74 -2.73 5.13 8.05
N ASN A 75 -3.39 4.08 8.52
CA ASN A 75 -3.00 3.31 9.69
C ASN A 75 -2.37 1.95 9.35
N VAL A 76 -1.86 1.75 8.13
CA VAL A 76 -1.25 0.47 7.73
C VAL A 76 0.22 0.65 7.45
N TYR A 77 1.06 -0.16 8.12
CA TYR A 77 2.51 -0.11 7.98
C TYR A 77 3.16 -1.48 7.93
N PRO A 78 4.37 -1.53 7.36
CA PRO A 78 5.26 -2.66 7.50
C PRO A 78 5.52 -3.03 8.97
N GLU A 79 5.37 -4.32 9.31
CA GLU A 79 5.95 -4.92 10.50
C GLU A 79 7.10 -5.84 10.05
N ASN A 80 8.32 -5.53 10.48
CA ASN A 80 9.55 -6.11 9.92
C ASN A 80 9.55 -7.65 9.93
N THR A 81 9.05 -8.30 10.99
CA THR A 81 9.11 -9.77 11.09
C THR A 81 8.15 -10.49 10.15
N VAL A 82 7.02 -9.87 9.81
CA VAL A 82 6.01 -10.44 8.89
C VAL A 82 6.30 -10.06 7.43
N MET A 83 6.88 -8.88 7.19
CA MET A 83 7.27 -8.44 5.84
C MET A 83 8.27 -9.37 5.18
N GLU A 84 9.34 -9.76 5.87
CA GLU A 84 10.43 -10.56 5.30
C GLU A 84 9.91 -11.88 4.71
N LYS A 85 8.90 -12.48 5.35
CA LYS A 85 8.29 -13.74 4.90
C LYS A 85 7.30 -13.56 3.76
N SER A 86 6.71 -12.37 3.63
CA SER A 86 5.69 -12.06 2.63
C SER A 86 6.20 -11.22 1.45
N ARG A 87 7.48 -10.83 1.46
CA ARG A 87 8.05 -9.85 0.52
C ARG A 87 7.27 -8.54 0.50
N GLY A 88 6.85 -8.07 1.68
CA GLY A 88 6.11 -6.82 1.85
C GLY A 88 4.63 -6.89 1.44
N LEU A 89 4.08 -8.06 1.09
CA LEU A 89 2.65 -8.18 0.76
C LEU A 89 1.73 -8.15 1.96
N ILE A 90 2.24 -8.48 3.15
CA ILE A 90 1.49 -8.42 4.39
C ILE A 90 2.04 -7.27 5.24
N ALA A 91 1.14 -6.39 5.66
CA ALA A 91 1.37 -5.26 6.55
C ALA A 91 0.45 -5.37 7.77
N CYS A 92 0.59 -4.47 8.74
CA CYS A 92 -0.24 -4.45 9.94
C CYS A 92 -1.02 -3.14 10.06
N LYS A 93 -2.26 -3.24 10.54
CA LYS A 93 -3.04 -2.11 11.01
C LYS A 93 -2.53 -1.67 12.38
N VAL A 94 -2.03 -0.46 12.48
CA VAL A 94 -1.50 0.09 13.72
C VAL A 94 -2.55 0.94 14.44
N LYS A 95 -2.47 0.94 15.78
CA LYS A 95 -3.35 1.70 16.67
C LYS A 95 -2.48 2.42 17.69
N THR A 96 -2.78 3.69 17.96
CA THR A 96 -2.04 4.52 18.91
C THR A 96 -1.90 3.84 20.26
N GLY A 97 -0.68 3.78 20.79
CA GLY A 97 -0.37 3.16 22.08
C GLY A 97 -0.43 1.63 22.13
N GLN A 98 -0.58 0.95 20.98
CA GLN A 98 -0.68 -0.51 20.91
C GLN A 98 0.31 -1.08 19.90
N PHE A 99 0.99 -2.16 20.30
CA PHE A 99 1.72 -3.00 19.36
C PHE A 99 0.73 -3.81 18.51
N PRO A 100 1.05 -4.05 17.21
CA PRO A 100 0.16 -4.78 16.32
C PRO A 100 0.06 -6.25 16.74
N GLN A 101 -1.10 -6.86 16.53
CA GLN A 101 -1.30 -8.29 16.76
C GLN A 101 -1.51 -9.03 15.44
N GLU A 102 -1.49 -10.37 15.47
CA GLU A 102 -1.73 -11.18 14.27
C GLU A 102 -3.08 -10.86 13.60
N SER A 103 -4.09 -10.49 14.38
CA SER A 103 -5.41 -10.06 13.87
C SER A 103 -5.41 -8.72 13.14
N ASP A 104 -4.33 -7.94 13.27
CA ASP A 104 -4.17 -6.67 12.58
C ASP A 104 -3.45 -6.83 11.22
N LEU A 105 -3.01 -8.04 10.86
CA LEU A 105 -2.35 -8.30 9.59
C LEU A 105 -3.33 -8.23 8.41
N VAL A 106 -2.89 -7.60 7.33
CA VAL A 106 -3.67 -7.36 6.10
C VAL A 106 -2.79 -7.52 4.86
N ASP A 107 -3.37 -8.00 3.75
CA ASP A 107 -2.73 -7.92 2.43
C ASP A 107 -2.82 -6.46 1.94
N ILE A 108 -1.71 -5.92 1.44
CA ILE A 108 -1.62 -4.50 1.05
C ILE A 108 -2.53 -4.14 -0.12
N PHE A 109 -3.00 -5.12 -0.91
CA PHE A 109 -3.93 -4.91 -2.02
C PHE A 109 -5.39 -5.23 -1.67
N ASP A 110 -5.66 -5.81 -0.51
CA ASP A 110 -7.04 -6.05 -0.06
C ASP A 110 -7.74 -4.73 0.31
N ASP A 111 -9.07 -4.73 0.20
CA ASP A 111 -9.94 -3.64 0.62
C ASP A 111 -10.66 -3.96 1.95
N GLY A 112 -11.36 -2.96 2.49
CA GLY A 112 -12.07 -3.08 3.75
C GLY A 112 -12.88 -1.83 4.08
N VAL A 113 -13.88 -1.99 4.94
CA VAL A 113 -14.73 -0.87 5.40
C VAL A 113 -13.96 0.17 6.23
N ASP A 114 -12.81 -0.22 6.76
CA ASP A 114 -11.89 0.60 7.55
C ASP A 114 -10.66 1.07 6.76
N VAL A 115 -10.63 0.86 5.44
CA VAL A 115 -9.60 1.45 4.56
C VAL A 115 -9.81 2.95 4.44
N VAL A 116 -8.79 3.73 4.78
CA VAL A 116 -8.79 5.19 4.68
C VAL A 116 -7.60 5.62 3.82
N PRO A 117 -7.75 5.66 2.49
CA PRO A 117 -6.65 5.98 1.59
C PRO A 117 -6.16 7.41 1.83
N VAL A 118 -4.85 7.57 1.95
CA VAL A 118 -4.22 8.89 2.15
C VAL A 118 -3.01 9.07 1.24
N PHE A 119 -2.64 10.34 1.07
CA PHE A 119 -1.37 10.68 0.44
C PHE A 119 -0.20 10.07 1.20
N VAL A 120 0.86 9.76 0.47
CA VAL A 120 2.07 9.12 0.97
C VAL A 120 2.66 9.86 2.18
N HIS A 121 2.74 11.20 2.12
CA HIS A 121 3.26 11.99 3.23
C HIS A 121 2.40 11.90 4.49
N MET A 122 1.06 11.85 4.36
CA MET A 122 0.15 11.71 5.50
C MET A 122 0.25 10.32 6.14
N GLN A 123 0.50 9.29 5.33
CA GLN A 123 0.84 7.97 5.86
C GLN A 123 2.16 8.09 6.66
N GLN A 124 3.23 8.63 6.08
CA GLN A 124 4.49 8.81 6.84
C GLN A 124 4.33 9.58 8.16
N GLU A 125 3.51 10.63 8.20
CA GLU A 125 3.20 11.36 9.44
C GLU A 125 2.52 10.46 10.49
N PHE A 126 1.51 9.68 10.10
CA PHE A 126 0.81 8.77 11.02
C PHE A 126 1.73 7.66 11.55
N TRP A 127 2.70 7.20 10.76
CA TRP A 127 3.73 6.27 11.21
C TRP A 127 4.57 6.84 12.35
N GLU A 128 5.08 8.05 12.16
CA GLU A 128 5.92 8.73 13.15
C GLU A 128 5.13 8.98 14.44
N GLU A 129 3.88 9.42 14.33
CA GLU A 129 2.97 9.57 15.47
C GLU A 129 2.74 8.24 16.19
N TRP A 130 2.53 7.14 15.45
CA TRP A 130 2.35 5.83 16.05
C TRP A 130 3.61 5.37 16.79
N LEU A 131 4.80 5.47 16.18
CA LEU A 131 6.06 5.08 16.81
C LEU A 131 6.30 5.83 18.12
N THR A 132 6.00 7.13 18.17
CA THR A 132 6.13 7.94 19.39
C THR A 132 5.07 7.62 20.46
N SER A 133 3.96 7.01 20.07
CA SER A 133 2.88 6.62 20.98
C SER A 133 3.13 5.30 21.72
N LEU A 134 4.09 4.49 21.27
CA LEU A 134 4.32 3.15 21.82
C LEU A 134 4.82 3.22 23.26
N PRO A 135 4.33 2.32 24.14
CA PRO A 135 4.82 2.25 25.51
C PRO A 135 6.31 1.88 25.54
N SER A 136 7.05 2.53 26.45
CA SER A 136 8.49 2.29 26.69
C SER A 136 8.77 0.97 27.40
#